data_AF-A0A0F9QS38-F1
#
_entry.id   AF-A0A0F9QS38-F1
#
_cell.length_a   1.000
_cell.length_b   1.000
_cell.length_c   1.000
_cell.angle_alpha   90.00
_cell.angle_beta   90.00
_cell.angle_gamma   90.00
#
_symmetry.space_group_name_H-M   'P 1'
#
loop_
_entity.id
_entity.type
_entity.pdbx_description
1 polymer ?
#
loop_
_entity_poly.entity_id
_entity_poly.type
_entity_poly.pdbx_seq_one_letter_code
_entity_poly.pdbx_strand_id
1 'polypeptide(L)'
;MEEPKTTLESLEEQIKVVAEARNVARIAQEAKKLLMDEWLQRHTEMLTDVVNKAIVVNKAEALLRELTLKAYNADPEKNKKPAEGVGIREVITYEYNSVNALDWAKSHKMALKLDTTAFEKLVKATPKDFKFVKSKTEPQATIAGNLEGV
;
A
#
# COMPACT_ATOMS: atom_id res chain seq x y z
N MET A 1 8.87 -11.51 -66.11
CA MET A 1 9.08 -11.33 -64.66
C MET A 1 7.81 -10.71 -64.13
N GLU A 2 6.89 -11.55 -63.66
CA GLU A 2 5.67 -11.07 -63.01
C GLU A 2 5.99 -10.86 -61.54
N GLU A 3 5.84 -9.62 -61.08
CA GLU A 3 5.98 -9.28 -59.67
C GLU A 3 4.88 -9.96 -58.86
N PRO A 4 5.20 -10.57 -57.70
CA PRO A 4 4.18 -11.17 -56.86
C PRO A 4 3.36 -10.03 -56.23
N LYS A 5 2.12 -9.86 -56.71
CA LYS A 5 1.12 -9.08 -55.98
C LYS A 5 0.88 -9.77 -54.65
N THR A 6 1.49 -9.24 -53.60
CA THR A 6 1.07 -9.43 -52.21
C THR A 6 -0.34 -8.85 -52.08
N THR A 7 -1.35 -9.62 -52.47
CA THR A 7 -2.73 -9.31 -52.17
C THR A 7 -2.92 -9.57 -50.70
N LEU A 8 -2.84 -8.50 -49.91
CA LEU A 8 -3.78 -8.28 -48.83
C LEU A 8 -5.12 -8.89 -49.27
N GLU A 9 -5.58 -9.93 -48.57
CA GLU A 9 -6.96 -10.41 -48.60
C GLU A 9 -7.89 -9.19 -48.67
N SER A 10 -8.94 -9.24 -49.49
CA SER A 10 -9.73 -8.04 -49.78
C SER A 10 -10.17 -7.37 -48.48
N LEU A 11 -10.34 -6.03 -48.50
CA LEU A 11 -10.78 -5.30 -47.29
C LEU A 11 -12.04 -5.94 -46.68
N GLU A 12 -12.94 -6.45 -47.52
CA GLU A 12 -14.14 -7.18 -47.14
C GLU A 12 -13.86 -8.54 -46.48
N GLU A 13 -12.85 -9.28 -46.94
CA GLU A 13 -12.40 -10.54 -46.31
C GLU A 13 -11.81 -10.27 -44.93
N GLN A 14 -10.95 -9.26 -44.81
CA GLN A 14 -10.35 -8.88 -43.54
C GLN A 14 -11.38 -8.38 -42.52
N ILE A 15 -12.43 -7.66 -42.97
CA ILE A 15 -13.55 -7.24 -42.11
C ILE A 15 -14.29 -8.45 -41.55
N LYS A 16 -14.52 -9.50 -42.35
CA LYS A 16 -15.17 -10.73 -41.89
C LYS A 16 -14.32 -11.46 -40.85
N VAL A 17 -13.01 -11.58 -41.09
CA VAL A 17 -12.06 -12.17 -40.14
C VAL A 17 -12.08 -11.41 -38.80
N VAL A 18 -12.05 -10.08 -38.83
CA VAL A 18 -12.10 -9.26 -37.61
C VAL A 18 -13.44 -9.40 -36.89
N ALA A 19 -14.56 -9.47 -37.63
CA ALA A 19 -15.88 -9.65 -37.05
C ALA A 19 -16.00 -11.01 -36.33
N GLU A 20 -15.51 -12.08 -36.95
CA GLU A 20 -15.48 -13.43 -36.35
C GLU A 20 -14.57 -13.47 -35.13
N ALA A 21 -13.35 -12.95 -35.23
CA ALA A 21 -12.41 -12.88 -34.12
C ALA A 21 -12.98 -12.11 -32.92
N ARG A 22 -13.70 -11.00 -33.17
CA ARG A 22 -14.40 -10.25 -32.11
C ARG A 22 -15.51 -11.06 -31.46
N ASN A 23 -16.29 -11.81 -32.26
CA ASN A 23 -17.35 -12.65 -31.71
C ASN A 23 -16.78 -13.79 -30.84
N VAL A 24 -15.70 -14.45 -31.30
CA VAL A 24 -15.00 -15.48 -30.52
C VAL A 24 -14.44 -14.89 -29.22
N ALA A 25 -13.78 -13.73 -29.29
CA ALA A 25 -13.26 -13.06 -28.11
C ALA A 25 -14.36 -12.69 -27.10
N ARG A 26 -15.52 -12.23 -27.59
CA ARG A 26 -16.69 -11.94 -26.74
C ARG A 26 -17.19 -13.20 -26.02
N ILE A 27 -17.37 -14.31 -26.75
CA ILE A 27 -17.82 -15.59 -26.18
C ILE A 27 -16.83 -16.09 -25.13
N ALA A 28 -15.52 -15.99 -25.40
CA ALA A 28 -14.49 -16.39 -24.45
C ALA A 28 -14.52 -15.54 -23.17
N GLN A 29 -14.76 -14.23 -23.28
CA GLN A 29 -14.92 -13.35 -22.10
C GLN A 29 -16.17 -13.69 -21.28
N GLU A 30 -17.29 -13.99 -21.94
CA GLU A 30 -18.52 -14.42 -21.27
C GLU A 30 -18.32 -15.74 -20.53
N ALA A 31 -17.68 -16.72 -21.16
CA ALA A 31 -17.35 -18.00 -20.53
C ALA A 31 -16.41 -17.82 -19.33
N LYS A 32 -15.36 -16.99 -19.48
CA LYS A 32 -14.44 -16.66 -18.37
C LYS A 32 -15.20 -16.04 -17.20
N LYS A 33 -16.09 -15.09 -17.47
CA LYS A 33 -16.89 -14.43 -16.43
C LYS A 33 -17.76 -15.46 -15.70
N LEU A 34 -18.49 -16.31 -16.44
CA LEU A 34 -19.34 -17.33 -15.85
C LEU A 34 -18.54 -18.29 -14.96
N LEU A 35 -17.40 -18.78 -15.42
CA LEU A 35 -16.53 -19.68 -14.64
C LEU A 35 -15.97 -18.99 -13.39
N MET A 36 -15.63 -17.70 -13.47
CA MET A 36 -15.19 -16.94 -12.31
C MET A 36 -16.33 -16.76 -11.30
N ASP A 37 -17.53 -16.45 -11.76
CA ASP A 37 -18.71 -16.29 -10.90
C ASP A 37 -19.05 -17.62 -10.19
N GLU A 38 -19.03 -18.74 -10.92
CA GLU A 38 -19.21 -20.09 -10.34
C GLU A 38 -18.12 -20.44 -9.33
N TRP A 39 -16.86 -20.12 -9.64
CA TRP A 39 -15.75 -20.34 -8.73
C TRP A 39 -15.91 -19.52 -7.45
N LEU A 40 -16.25 -18.23 -7.56
CA LEU A 40 -16.50 -17.36 -6.42
C LEU A 40 -17.65 -17.88 -5.58
N GLN A 41 -18.76 -18.27 -6.20
CA GLN A 41 -19.92 -18.83 -5.50
C GLN A 41 -19.54 -20.11 -4.74
N ARG A 42 -18.80 -21.02 -5.39
CA ARG A 42 -18.36 -22.28 -4.77
C ARG A 42 -17.41 -22.07 -3.59
N HIS A 43 -16.58 -21.04 -3.63
CA HIS A 43 -15.56 -20.79 -2.60
C HIS A 43 -15.91 -19.64 -1.66
N THR A 44 -17.14 -19.10 -1.73
CA THR A 44 -17.57 -17.95 -0.92
C THR A 44 -17.39 -18.21 0.57
N GLU A 45 -17.72 -19.41 1.05
CA GLU A 45 -17.57 -19.78 2.46
C GLU A 45 -16.10 -19.80 2.89
N MET A 46 -15.22 -20.42 2.11
CA MET A 46 -13.78 -20.42 2.37
C MET A 46 -13.21 -19.00 2.39
N LEU A 47 -13.56 -18.17 1.40
CA LEU A 47 -13.10 -16.78 1.33
C LEU A 47 -13.59 -15.97 2.53
N THR A 48 -14.83 -16.20 2.95
CA THR A 48 -15.42 -15.58 4.14
C THR A 48 -14.71 -16.04 5.41
N ASP A 49 -14.38 -17.33 5.53
CA ASP A 49 -13.61 -17.87 6.65
C ASP A 49 -12.20 -17.26 6.73
N VAL A 50 -11.51 -17.09 5.60
CA VAL A 50 -10.22 -16.39 5.54
C VAL A 50 -10.33 -14.95 6.05
N VAL A 51 -11.36 -14.21 5.61
CA VAL A 51 -11.61 -12.84 6.08
C VAL A 51 -11.91 -12.84 7.58
N ASN A 52 -12.74 -13.74 8.07
CA ASN A 52 -13.09 -13.84 9.49
C ASN A 52 -11.87 -14.15 10.36
N LYS A 53 -11.02 -15.10 9.94
CA LYS A 53 -9.77 -15.42 10.63
C LYS A 53 -8.82 -14.22 10.65
N ALA A 54 -8.70 -13.49 9.54
CA ALA A 54 -7.91 -12.26 9.49
C ALA A 54 -8.46 -11.19 10.46
N ILE A 55 -9.79 -11.05 10.57
CA ILE A 55 -10.42 -10.15 11.55
C ILE A 55 -10.06 -10.55 12.99
N VAL A 56 -10.09 -11.84 13.31
CA VAL A 56 -9.72 -12.34 14.65
C VAL A 56 -8.27 -12.01 14.98
N VAL A 57 -7.34 -12.31 14.07
CA VAL A 57 -5.91 -11.99 14.24
C VAL A 57 -5.71 -10.48 14.41
N ASN A 58 -6.32 -9.67 13.54
CA ASN A 58 -6.21 -8.20 13.62
C ASN A 58 -6.70 -7.64 14.96
N LYS A 59 -7.81 -8.17 15.50
CA LYS A 59 -8.33 -7.78 16.81
C LYS A 59 -7.36 -8.19 17.94
N ALA A 60 -6.84 -9.41 17.89
CA ALA A 60 -5.88 -9.89 18.88
C ALA A 60 -4.58 -9.07 18.85
N GLU A 61 -4.05 -8.78 17.67
CA GLU A 61 -2.87 -7.93 17.54
C GLU A 61 -3.13 -6.47 17.95
N ALA A 62 -4.31 -5.92 17.66
CA ALA A 62 -4.66 -4.57 18.10
C ALA A 62 -4.64 -4.48 19.64
N LEU A 63 -5.23 -5.48 20.31
CA LEU A 63 -5.16 -5.59 21.76
C LEU A 63 -3.71 -5.73 22.25
N LEU A 64 -2.91 -6.58 21.60
CA LEU A 64 -1.50 -6.76 21.96
C LEU A 64 -0.71 -5.44 21.82
N ARG A 65 -0.92 -4.68 20.75
CA ARG A 65 -0.31 -3.34 20.57
C ARG A 65 -0.72 -2.38 21.68
N GLU A 66 -2.00 -2.38 22.06
CA GLU A 66 -2.49 -1.54 23.16
C GLU A 66 -1.82 -1.91 24.50
N LEU A 67 -1.76 -3.20 24.83
CA LEU A 67 -1.10 -3.69 26.04
C LEU A 67 0.41 -3.35 26.04
N THR A 68 1.05 -3.45 24.89
CA THR A 68 2.48 -3.10 24.72
C THR A 68 2.71 -1.61 24.98
N LEU A 69 1.86 -0.75 24.43
CA LEU A 69 1.94 0.69 24.65
C LEU A 69 1.63 1.04 26.11
N LYS A 70 0.68 0.36 26.76
CA LYS A 70 0.42 0.53 28.20
C LYS A 70 1.65 0.16 29.03
N ALA A 71 2.29 -0.97 28.74
CA ALA A 71 3.52 -1.39 29.41
C ALA A 71 4.66 -0.39 29.20
N TYR A 72 4.82 0.11 27.98
CA TYR A 72 5.79 1.15 27.66
C TYR A 72 5.54 2.44 28.43
N ASN A 73 4.30 2.92 28.46
CA ASN A 73 3.95 4.16 29.14
C ASN A 73 4.11 4.08 30.67
N ALA A 74 4.05 2.87 31.24
CA ALA A 74 4.30 2.65 32.66
C ALA A 74 5.79 2.79 33.03
N ASP A 75 6.69 2.32 32.17
CA ASP A 75 8.16 2.44 32.34
C ASP A 75 8.86 2.47 30.96
N PRO A 76 9.04 3.66 30.37
CA PRO A 76 9.60 3.81 29.02
C PRO A 76 11.05 3.35 28.89
N GLU A 77 11.83 3.40 29.98
CA GLU A 77 13.24 3.03 29.95
C GLU A 77 13.44 1.52 29.96
N LYS A 78 12.59 0.80 30.71
CA LYS A 78 12.69 -0.65 30.86
C LYS A 78 11.87 -1.43 29.83
N ASN A 79 10.75 -0.88 29.37
CA ASN A 79 9.77 -1.62 28.57
C ASN A 79 9.83 -1.32 27.06
N LYS A 80 11.03 -1.07 26.51
CA LYS A 80 11.22 -1.01 25.04
C LYS A 80 11.00 -2.37 24.36
N LYS A 81 11.11 -3.46 25.11
CA LYS A 81 10.78 -4.84 24.69
C LYS A 81 10.03 -5.54 25.84
N PRO A 82 8.72 -5.29 26.00
CA PRO A 82 7.97 -5.81 27.16
C PRO A 82 7.89 -7.34 27.20
N ALA A 83 7.92 -7.99 26.04
CA ALA A 83 7.84 -9.44 25.88
C ALA A 83 8.60 -9.88 24.63
N GLU A 84 8.92 -11.16 24.52
CA GLU A 84 9.45 -11.72 23.29
C GLU A 84 8.42 -11.65 22.15
N GLY A 85 8.88 -11.43 20.93
CA GLY A 85 8.00 -11.19 19.78
C GLY A 85 7.36 -9.79 19.72
N VAL A 86 7.56 -8.93 20.74
CA VAL A 86 6.95 -7.59 20.78
C VAL A 86 7.96 -6.52 21.19
N GLY A 87 7.93 -5.36 20.53
CA GLY A 87 8.82 -4.24 20.85
C GLY A 87 8.22 -2.87 20.57
N ILE A 88 8.83 -1.84 21.12
CA ILE A 88 8.49 -0.45 20.86
C ILE A 88 9.59 0.18 20.02
N ARG A 89 9.18 0.83 18.94
CA ARG A 89 10.02 1.73 18.15
C ARG A 89 9.57 3.16 18.36
N GLU A 90 10.48 4.04 18.74
CA GLU A 90 10.22 5.47 18.80
C GLU A 90 10.36 6.06 17.39
N VAL A 91 9.27 6.62 16.86
CA VAL A 91 9.23 7.25 15.55
C VAL A 91 9.11 8.75 15.75
N ILE A 92 9.97 9.51 15.06
CA ILE A 92 9.88 10.97 15.06
C ILE A 92 8.93 11.37 13.94
N THR A 93 7.83 12.02 14.30
CA THR A 93 6.89 12.66 13.38
C THR A 93 7.13 14.16 13.36
N TYR A 94 6.87 14.78 12.21
CA TYR A 94 7.04 16.22 12.01
C TYR A 94 5.68 16.87 11.77
N GLU A 95 5.28 17.76 12.68
CA GLU A 95 4.07 18.55 12.58
C GLU A 95 4.41 19.94 12.03
N TYR A 96 3.80 20.30 10.90
CA TYR A 96 4.01 21.59 10.26
C TYR A 96 2.81 22.01 9.40
N ASN A 97 2.65 23.32 9.20
CA ASN A 97 1.68 23.86 8.27
C ASN A 97 2.18 23.67 6.83
N SER A 98 1.42 22.95 6.00
CA SER A 98 1.79 22.61 4.62
C SER A 98 1.95 23.84 3.71
N VAL A 99 1.22 24.92 3.96
CA VAL A 99 1.33 26.19 3.22
C VAL A 99 2.67 26.85 3.53
N ASN A 100 3.03 26.96 4.80
CA ASN A 100 4.31 27.52 5.22
C ASN A 100 5.49 26.69 4.69
N ALA A 101 5.38 25.36 4.69
CA ALA A 101 6.38 24.47 4.13
C ALA A 101 6.56 24.67 2.62
N LEU A 102 5.45 24.86 1.89
CA LEU A 102 5.48 25.13 0.46
C LEU A 102 6.07 26.52 0.15
N ASP A 103 5.73 27.55 0.92
CA ASP A 103 6.26 28.90 0.76
C ASP A 103 7.76 28.96 1.06
N TRP A 104 8.21 28.21 2.07
CA TRP A 104 9.64 28.00 2.32
C TRP A 104 10.32 27.29 1.13
N ALA A 105 9.73 26.21 0.61
CA ALA A 105 10.30 25.46 -0.52
C ALA A 105 10.38 26.30 -1.81
N LYS A 106 9.38 27.15 -2.07
CA LYS A 106 9.37 28.10 -3.18
C LYS A 106 10.42 29.20 -3.01
N SER A 107 10.53 29.79 -1.81
CA SER A 107 11.51 30.86 -1.55
C SER A 107 12.96 30.37 -1.67
N HIS A 108 13.22 29.09 -1.38
CA HIS A 108 14.54 28.46 -1.55
C HIS A 108 14.72 27.81 -2.93
N LYS A 109 13.79 28.03 -3.87
CA LYS A 109 13.80 27.50 -5.25
C LYS A 109 13.95 25.97 -5.32
N MET A 110 13.49 25.25 -4.31
CA MET A 110 13.71 23.82 -4.22
C MET A 110 12.64 22.99 -4.92
N ALA A 111 11.39 23.47 -5.00
CA ALA A 111 10.33 22.71 -5.65
C ALA A 111 9.12 23.58 -6.05
N LEU A 112 8.47 23.20 -7.16
CA LEU A 112 7.16 23.75 -7.58
C LEU A 112 5.99 23.19 -6.75
N LYS A 113 6.21 22.05 -6.09
CA LYS A 113 5.28 21.36 -5.18
C LYS A 113 6.08 20.77 -4.01
N LEU A 114 5.50 20.76 -2.81
CA LEU A 114 6.15 20.17 -1.64
C LEU A 114 6.26 18.64 -1.81
N ASP A 115 7.48 18.13 -1.95
CA ASP A 115 7.80 16.72 -1.70
C ASP A 115 8.01 16.55 -0.20
N THR A 116 7.04 15.96 0.47
CA THR A 116 7.04 15.79 1.92
C THR A 116 8.18 14.89 2.40
N THR A 117 8.54 13.86 1.63
CA THR A 117 9.62 12.94 2.02
C THR A 117 10.98 13.63 1.93
N ALA A 118 11.22 14.37 0.85
CA ALA A 118 12.45 15.14 0.70
C ALA A 118 12.52 16.28 1.74
N PHE A 119 11.40 16.96 2.00
CA PHE A 119 11.31 18.01 3.00
C PHE A 119 11.59 17.50 4.42
N GLU A 120 10.94 16.42 4.86
CA GLU A 120 11.17 15.85 6.19
C GLU A 120 12.61 15.35 6.38
N LYS A 121 13.25 14.82 5.31
CA LYS A 121 14.69 14.49 5.34
C LYS A 121 15.56 15.72 5.59
N LEU A 122 15.22 16.86 5.00
CA LEU A 122 15.93 18.12 5.22
C LEU A 122 15.67 18.68 6.63
N VAL A 123 14.42 18.64 7.09
CA VAL A 123 14.08 19.00 8.48
C VAL A 123 14.89 18.17 9.47
N LYS A 124 15.04 16.87 9.20
CA LYS A 124 15.86 15.98 10.03
C LYS A 124 17.35 16.33 9.99
N ALA A 125 17.88 16.73 8.84
CA ALA A 125 19.29 17.06 8.67
C ALA A 125 19.66 18.44 9.25
N THR A 126 18.79 19.44 9.10
CA THR A 126 19.04 20.82 9.54
C THR A 126 17.86 21.41 10.33
N PRO A 127 17.49 20.83 11.48
CA PRO A 127 16.27 21.20 12.22
C PRO A 127 16.22 22.68 12.66
N LYS A 128 17.38 23.34 12.83
CA LYS A 128 17.47 24.75 13.22
C LYS A 128 16.92 25.72 12.17
N ASP A 129 16.91 25.31 10.89
CA ASP A 129 16.45 26.13 9.77
C ASP A 129 14.91 26.13 9.66
N PHE A 130 14.25 25.17 10.29
CA PHE A 130 12.83 24.91 10.17
C PHE A 130 12.08 25.22 11.47
N LYS A 131 12.15 26.47 11.93
CA LYS A 131 11.51 26.93 13.19
C LYS A 131 9.98 26.73 13.23
N PHE A 132 9.34 26.57 12.07
CA PHE A 132 7.90 26.34 11.95
C PHE A 132 7.52 24.84 12.03
N VAL A 133 8.49 23.93 12.13
CA VAL A 133 8.27 22.50 12.22
C VAL A 133 8.49 22.04 13.67
N LYS A 134 7.50 21.32 14.22
CA LYS A 134 7.61 20.68 15.53
C LYS A 134 7.89 19.21 15.32
N SER A 135 8.92 18.67 15.97
CA SER A 135 9.15 17.24 16.01
C SER A 135 8.50 16.64 17.25
N LYS A 136 7.84 15.51 17.10
CA LYS A 136 7.23 14.74 18.18
C LYS A 136 7.73 13.30 18.10
N THR A 137 8.18 12.75 19.22
CA THR A 137 8.52 11.33 19.30
C THR A 137 7.28 10.56 19.73
N GLU A 138 6.83 9.63 18.89
CA GLU A 138 5.68 8.79 19.15
C GLU A 138 6.12 7.32 19.23
N PRO A 139 5.81 6.61 20.34
CA PRO A 139 6.10 5.19 20.44
C PRO A 139 5.14 4.39 19.56
N GLN A 140 5.69 3.48 18.76
CA GLN A 140 4.95 2.56 17.91
C GLN A 140 5.22 1.12 18.35
N ALA A 141 4.15 0.39 18.70
CA ALA A 141 4.24 -1.02 18.99
C ALA A 141 4.46 -1.84 17.71
N THR A 142 5.41 -2.75 17.78
CA THR A 142 5.82 -3.68 16.71
C THR A 142 5.63 -5.10 17.21
N ILE A 143 5.09 -5.97 16.35
CA ILE A 143 4.86 -7.38 16.61
C ILE A 143 5.65 -8.15 15.56
N ALA A 144 6.38 -9.18 15.96
CA ALA A 144 7.14 -10.03 15.06
C ALA A 144 6.19 -10.79 14.12
N GLY A 145 6.59 -10.94 12.85
CA GLY A 145 5.76 -11.60 11.83
C GLY A 145 5.60 -13.12 12.03
N ASN A 146 6.46 -13.74 12.84
CA ASN A 146 6.30 -15.11 13.29
C ASN A 146 6.40 -15.15 14.82
N LEU A 147 5.39 -15.74 15.45
CA LEU A 147 5.29 -15.92 16.90
C LEU A 147 5.32 -17.40 17.30
N GLU A 148 5.45 -18.33 16.35
CA GLU A 148 5.58 -19.76 16.61
C GLU A 148 6.96 -20.05 17.23
N GLY A 149 7.04 -20.06 18.56
CA GLY A 149 8.29 -20.30 19.29
C GLY A 149 8.60 -19.27 20.39
N VAL A 150 7.73 -18.26 20.54
CA VAL A 150 7.64 -17.43 21.75
C VAL A 150 6.75 -18.14 22.78
#